data_AF-A0A6G3SCJ0-F1
#
_entry.id   AF-A0A6G3SCJ0-F1
#
_cell.length_a   1.000
_cell.length_b   1.000
_cell.length_c   1.000
_cell.angle_alpha   90.00
_cell.angle_beta   90.00
_cell.angle_gamma   90.00
#
_symmetry.space_group_name_H-M   'P 1'
#
loop_
_entity.id
_entity.type
_entity.pdbx_description
1 polymer ?
#
loop_
_entity_poly.entity_id
_entity_poly.type
_entity_poly.pdbx_seq_one_letter_code
_entity_poly.pdbx_strand_id
1 'polypeptide(L)'
;MTVLVLSRTRRRVPAALGVCLLSFVGFWIAQRAAHVSMIDLLVYRAEGATVREGGNLYALRATHARLPTTYPPFAALLFTPLTLLDVPTLRAAATVANLALLVAFVHLSLRLVRRHARVEHALWVAAGAVWCEPVWTTLRYGQVNLLLAVLVLWDLTRQPGHRWAGVGIGVAAAIKLTPALFAVFLLGTGIALAVTKRGPWRPWLRHACVAACAFVGACALAAAVLPRDSLRFWTRMVFEA
;
A
#
# COMPACT_ATOMS: atom_id res chain seq x y z
N MET A 1 -30.47 -13.44 27.46
CA MET A 1 -29.64 -13.79 26.29
C MET A 1 -28.58 -12.74 25.92
N THR A 2 -28.80 -11.44 26.16
CA THR A 2 -27.88 -10.34 25.77
C THR A 2 -26.53 -10.34 26.51
N VAL A 3 -26.51 -10.70 27.79
CA VAL A 3 -25.30 -10.71 28.63
C VAL A 3 -24.31 -11.84 28.24
N LEU A 4 -24.82 -13.00 27.82
CA LEU A 4 -24.01 -14.15 27.38
C LEU A 4 -23.34 -13.92 26.00
N VAL A 5 -23.94 -13.10 25.14
CA VAL A 5 -23.36 -12.74 23.83
C VAL A 5 -22.21 -11.75 24.00
N LEU A 6 -22.34 -10.80 24.92
CA LEU A 6 -21.29 -9.83 25.27
C LEU A 6 -20.09 -10.51 25.95
N SER A 7 -20.31 -11.49 26.82
CA SER A 7 -19.22 -12.22 27.50
C SER A 7 -18.42 -13.12 26.55
N ARG A 8 -19.09 -13.77 25.59
CA ARG A 8 -18.43 -14.60 24.55
C ARG A 8 -17.62 -13.78 23.55
N THR A 9 -18.11 -12.62 23.12
CA THR A 9 -17.36 -11.71 22.24
C THR A 9 -16.15 -11.09 22.96
N ARG A 10 -16.29 -10.72 24.25
CA ARG A 10 -15.18 -10.25 25.09
C ARG A 10 -14.02 -11.25 25.24
N ARG A 11 -14.28 -12.56 25.21
CA ARG A 11 -13.22 -13.59 25.32
C ARG A 11 -12.59 -13.99 23.98
N ARG A 12 -13.28 -13.81 22.86
CA ARG A 12 -12.80 -14.23 21.52
C ARG A 12 -11.77 -13.29 20.92
N VAL A 13 -11.93 -11.98 21.08
CA VAL A 13 -10.97 -10.99 20.56
C VAL A 13 -9.59 -11.12 21.23
N PRO A 14 -9.48 -11.26 22.57
CA PRO A 14 -8.18 -11.50 23.21
C PRO A 14 -7.48 -12.76 22.74
N ALA A 15 -8.22 -13.85 22.52
CA ALA A 15 -7.65 -15.09 21.99
C ALA A 15 -7.14 -14.92 20.55
N ALA A 16 -7.95 -14.32 19.67
CA ALA A 16 -7.56 -14.03 18.29
C ALA A 16 -6.34 -13.11 18.20
N LEU A 17 -6.30 -12.07 19.06
CA LEU A 17 -5.17 -11.18 19.18
C LEU A 17 -3.92 -11.92 19.67
N GLY A 18 -4.05 -12.73 20.72
CA GLY A 18 -2.94 -13.53 21.25
C GLY A 18 -2.33 -14.45 20.21
N VAL A 19 -3.15 -15.17 19.43
CA VAL A 19 -2.65 -16.05 18.35
C VAL A 19 -2.05 -15.24 17.21
N CYS A 20 -2.66 -14.13 16.81
CA CYS A 20 -2.11 -13.27 15.77
C CYS A 20 -0.74 -12.70 16.17
N LEU A 21 -0.60 -12.21 17.40
CA LEU A 21 0.67 -11.74 17.95
C LEU A 21 1.70 -12.87 18.02
N LEU A 22 1.32 -14.06 18.49
CA LEU A 22 2.21 -15.21 18.52
C LEU A 22 2.71 -15.58 17.13
N SER A 23 1.83 -15.61 16.13
CA SER A 23 2.18 -15.86 14.73
C SER A 23 3.13 -14.80 14.20
N PHE A 24 2.87 -13.52 14.48
CA PHE A 24 3.71 -12.40 14.06
C PHE A 24 5.08 -12.41 14.72
N VAL A 25 5.17 -12.79 16.01
CA VAL A 25 6.44 -12.99 16.71
C VAL A 25 7.22 -14.16 16.10
N GLY A 26 6.56 -15.29 15.83
CA GLY A 26 7.18 -16.42 15.15
C GLY A 26 7.70 -16.05 13.76
N PHE A 27 6.92 -15.29 13.00
CA PHE A 27 7.32 -14.75 11.70
C PHE A 27 8.53 -13.81 11.82
N TRP A 28 8.54 -12.92 12.81
CA TRP A 28 9.66 -12.03 13.07
C TRP A 28 10.96 -12.79 13.35
N ILE A 29 10.88 -13.82 14.20
CA ILE A 29 12.02 -14.69 14.51
C ILE A 29 12.49 -15.40 13.23
N ALA A 30 11.57 -15.96 12.44
CA ALA A 30 11.89 -16.62 11.17
C ALA A 30 12.61 -15.67 10.18
N GLN A 31 12.17 -14.42 10.06
CA GLN A 31 12.84 -13.42 9.22
C GLN A 31 14.28 -13.14 9.69
N ARG A 32 14.51 -13.05 10.99
CA ARG A 32 15.85 -12.81 11.56
C ARG A 32 16.76 -14.00 11.34
N ALA A 33 16.25 -15.22 11.54
CA ALA A 33 16.97 -16.46 11.25
C ALA A 33 17.30 -16.61 9.75
N ALA A 34 16.42 -16.13 8.87
CA ALA A 34 16.63 -16.13 7.43
C ALA A 34 17.50 -14.97 6.91
N HIS A 35 18.02 -14.10 7.78
CA HIS A 35 18.87 -12.95 7.43
C HIS A 35 18.29 -12.09 6.29
N VAL A 36 16.98 -11.82 6.32
CA VAL A 36 16.31 -11.07 5.25
C VAL A 36 16.93 -9.68 5.06
N SER A 37 17.22 -9.34 3.81
CA SER A 37 17.96 -8.12 3.46
C SER A 37 17.09 -6.86 3.53
N MET A 38 15.79 -6.98 3.30
CA MET A 38 14.87 -5.86 3.07
C MET A 38 15.43 -4.87 2.03
N ILE A 39 15.87 -5.43 0.89
CA ILE A 39 16.60 -4.67 -0.12
C ILE A 39 15.77 -3.51 -0.69
N ASP A 40 14.47 -3.70 -0.94
CA ASP A 40 13.61 -2.65 -1.46
C ASP A 40 13.45 -1.50 -0.46
N LEU A 41 13.36 -1.80 0.83
CA LEU A 41 13.34 -0.77 1.88
C LEU A 41 14.61 0.10 1.88
N LEU A 42 15.76 -0.50 1.59
CA LEU A 42 17.02 0.23 1.46
C LEU A 42 17.08 1.06 0.17
N VAL A 43 16.46 0.59 -0.92
CA VAL A 43 16.28 1.38 -2.14
C VAL A 43 15.41 2.60 -1.83
N TYR A 44 14.28 2.44 -1.15
CA TYR A 44 13.41 3.55 -0.76
C TYR A 44 14.16 4.59 0.09
N ARG A 45 14.93 4.14 1.08
CA ARG A 45 15.76 5.03 1.91
C ARG A 45 16.81 5.78 1.08
N ALA A 46 17.45 5.11 0.11
CA ALA A 46 18.44 5.72 -0.77
C ALA A 46 17.82 6.77 -1.73
N GLU A 47 16.62 6.50 -2.23
CA GLU A 47 15.85 7.48 -3.03
C GLU A 47 15.54 8.73 -2.18
N GLY A 48 15.04 8.54 -0.96
CA GLY A 48 14.78 9.63 -0.02
C GLY A 48 16.05 10.44 0.32
N ALA A 49 17.21 9.78 0.47
CA ALA A 49 18.49 10.46 0.69
C ALA A 49 18.91 11.27 -0.53
N THR A 50 18.78 10.70 -1.73
CA THR A 50 19.08 11.36 -3.01
C THR A 50 18.24 12.62 -3.17
N VAL A 51 16.95 12.58 -2.83
CA VAL A 51 16.09 13.78 -2.82
C VAL A 51 16.62 14.84 -1.86
N ARG A 52 16.94 14.45 -0.61
CA ARG A 52 17.43 15.40 0.42
C ARG A 52 18.76 16.06 0.04
N GLU A 53 19.60 15.35 -0.67
CA GLU A 53 20.92 15.80 -1.11
C GLU A 53 20.88 16.55 -2.45
N GLY A 54 19.71 16.65 -3.09
CA GLY A 54 19.56 17.29 -4.40
C GLY A 54 20.20 16.49 -5.54
N GLY A 55 20.39 15.18 -5.35
CA GLY A 55 20.97 14.28 -6.34
C GLY A 55 20.01 13.89 -7.46
N ASN A 56 20.52 13.16 -8.45
CA ASN A 56 19.74 12.68 -9.60
C ASN A 56 19.14 11.30 -9.32
N LEU A 57 17.83 11.23 -9.08
CA LEU A 57 17.12 10.00 -8.73
C LEU A 57 17.36 8.88 -9.75
N TYR A 58 17.31 9.21 -11.04
CA TYR A 58 17.37 8.20 -12.10
C TYR A 58 18.81 7.85 -12.53
N ALA A 59 19.83 8.49 -11.94
CA ALA A 59 21.21 8.04 -11.99
C ALA A 59 21.59 7.11 -10.82
N LEU A 60 20.75 7.04 -9.78
CA LEU A 60 20.99 6.23 -8.59
C LEU A 60 21.14 4.74 -8.93
N ARG A 61 22.12 4.09 -8.30
CA ARG A 61 22.26 2.63 -8.24
C ARG A 61 22.36 2.22 -6.78
N ALA A 62 21.22 1.86 -6.21
CA ALA A 62 21.08 1.65 -4.78
C ALA A 62 21.54 0.25 -4.38
N THR A 63 22.09 0.15 -3.16
CA THR A 63 22.53 -1.10 -2.51
C THR A 63 23.66 -1.84 -3.25
N HIS A 64 24.13 -2.96 -2.67
CA HIS A 64 25.15 -3.81 -3.28
C HIS A 64 24.69 -4.44 -4.61
N ALA A 65 23.38 -4.58 -4.82
CA ALA A 65 22.81 -5.13 -6.05
C ALA A 65 22.71 -4.09 -7.20
N ARG A 66 23.12 -2.84 -6.98
CA ARG A 66 23.06 -1.73 -7.96
C ARG A 66 21.68 -1.57 -8.61
N LEU A 67 20.62 -1.66 -7.81
CA LEU A 67 19.26 -1.57 -8.30
C LEU A 67 18.95 -0.15 -8.78
N PRO A 68 18.32 0.02 -9.96
CA PRO A 68 17.88 1.33 -10.43
C PRO A 68 16.61 1.77 -9.70
N THR A 69 16.36 3.08 -9.69
CA THR A 69 15.08 3.65 -9.26
C THR A 69 14.02 3.48 -10.35
N THR A 70 12.91 2.85 -9.98
CA THR A 70 11.76 2.57 -10.87
C THR A 70 10.48 3.27 -10.42
N TYR A 71 10.51 3.97 -9.29
CA TYR A 71 9.34 4.61 -8.71
C TYR A 71 9.14 6.04 -9.27
N PRO A 72 7.88 6.52 -9.35
CA PRO A 72 7.60 7.91 -9.68
C PRO A 72 8.23 8.87 -8.64
N PRO A 73 8.56 10.11 -9.03
CA PRO A 73 9.24 11.06 -8.12
C PRO A 73 8.44 11.39 -6.85
N PHE A 74 7.10 11.29 -6.90
CA PHE A 74 6.26 11.46 -5.72
C PHE A 74 6.58 10.44 -4.61
N ALA A 75 6.91 9.20 -4.97
CA ALA A 75 7.32 8.18 -4.02
C ALA A 75 8.62 8.57 -3.30
N ALA A 76 9.62 9.05 -4.04
CA ALA A 76 10.90 9.48 -3.48
C ALA A 76 10.74 10.61 -2.45
N LEU A 77 9.82 11.55 -2.68
CA LEU A 77 9.46 12.57 -1.68
C LEU A 77 8.93 11.95 -0.38
N LEU A 78 8.04 10.97 -0.49
CA LEU A 78 7.48 10.25 0.67
C LEU A 78 8.50 9.37 1.37
N PHE A 79 9.59 8.99 0.70
CA PHE A 79 10.68 8.21 1.29
C PHE A 79 11.71 9.06 2.03
N THR A 80 11.68 10.39 1.88
CA THR A 80 12.61 11.29 2.59
C THR A 80 12.66 11.10 4.12
N PRO A 81 11.54 10.85 4.85
CA PRO A 81 11.59 10.65 6.30
C PRO A 81 12.28 9.35 6.70
N LEU A 82 12.39 8.36 5.82
CA LEU A 82 13.07 7.08 6.11
C LEU A 82 14.57 7.28 6.35
N THR A 83 15.13 8.40 5.87
CA THR A 83 16.54 8.76 6.06
C THR A 83 16.87 9.14 7.51
N LEU A 84 15.85 9.51 8.30
CA LEU A 84 16.01 9.93 9.70
C LEU A 84 16.28 8.76 10.65
N LEU A 85 16.02 7.53 10.21
CA LEU A 85 16.21 6.31 11.00
C LEU A 85 17.51 5.60 10.60
N ASP A 86 18.15 4.97 11.57
CA ASP A 86 19.18 3.96 11.32
C ASP A 86 18.56 2.70 10.70
N VAL A 87 19.37 1.91 10.00
CA VAL A 87 18.88 0.75 9.23
C VAL A 87 18.20 -0.32 10.11
N PRO A 88 18.76 -0.73 11.27
CA PRO A 88 18.06 -1.63 12.18
C PRO A 88 16.67 -1.14 12.61
N THR A 89 16.57 0.12 13.05
CA THR A 89 15.29 0.71 13.47
C THR A 89 14.31 0.80 12.31
N LEU A 90 14.77 1.23 11.12
CA LEU A 90 13.95 1.30 9.91
C LEU A 90 13.37 -0.07 9.54
N ARG A 91 14.19 -1.12 9.53
CA ARG A 91 13.74 -2.49 9.24
C ARG A 91 12.69 -2.95 10.25
N ALA A 92 12.93 -2.70 11.53
CA ALA A 92 11.98 -3.08 12.59
C ALA A 92 10.64 -2.34 12.43
N ALA A 93 10.68 -1.02 12.24
CA ALA A 93 9.50 -0.19 12.01
C ALA A 93 8.73 -0.62 10.76
N ALA A 94 9.42 -0.91 9.65
CA ALA A 94 8.82 -1.36 8.41
C ALA A 94 8.10 -2.72 8.56
N THR A 95 8.68 -3.65 9.32
CA THR A 95 8.01 -4.93 9.60
C THR A 95 6.75 -4.71 10.44
N VAL A 96 6.82 -3.93 11.53
CA VAL A 96 5.64 -3.62 12.36
C VAL A 96 4.54 -2.94 11.54
N ALA A 97 4.92 -1.97 10.71
CA ALA A 97 3.98 -1.28 9.83
C ALA A 97 3.33 -2.24 8.82
N ASN A 98 4.09 -3.11 8.16
CA ASN A 98 3.55 -4.09 7.22
C ASN A 98 2.63 -5.12 7.90
N LEU A 99 2.96 -5.57 9.11
CA LEU A 99 2.10 -6.48 9.88
C LEU A 99 0.76 -5.80 10.27
N ALA A 100 0.80 -4.53 10.66
CA ALA A 100 -0.42 -3.76 10.91
C ALA A 100 -1.24 -3.55 9.61
N LEU A 101 -0.56 -3.24 8.50
CA LEU A 101 -1.19 -3.12 7.18
C LEU A 101 -1.80 -4.43 6.70
N LEU A 102 -1.21 -5.58 7.03
CA LEU A 102 -1.78 -6.90 6.73
C LEU A 102 -3.13 -7.08 7.44
N VAL A 103 -3.22 -6.73 8.73
CA VAL A 103 -4.50 -6.79 9.46
C VAL A 103 -5.53 -5.86 8.82
N ALA A 104 -5.14 -4.64 8.45
CA ALA A 104 -6.02 -3.69 7.76
C ALA A 104 -6.46 -4.21 6.39
N PHE A 105 -5.54 -4.77 5.61
CA PHE A 105 -5.80 -5.37 4.30
C PHE A 105 -6.83 -6.48 4.40
N VAL A 106 -6.65 -7.41 5.34
CA VAL A 106 -7.57 -8.52 5.59
C VAL A 106 -8.94 -7.98 6.03
N HIS A 107 -8.97 -7.04 6.97
CA HIS A 107 -10.21 -6.44 7.46
C HIS A 107 -11.01 -5.78 6.33
N LEU A 108 -10.36 -4.96 5.50
CA LEU A 108 -11.00 -4.29 4.37
C LEU A 108 -11.42 -5.28 3.28
N SER A 109 -10.64 -6.34 3.04
CA SER A 109 -11.01 -7.41 2.10
C SER A 109 -12.29 -8.13 2.55
N LEU A 110 -12.37 -8.49 3.83
CA LEU A 110 -13.58 -9.10 4.43
C LEU A 110 -14.79 -8.17 4.34
N ARG A 111 -14.58 -6.87 4.59
CA ARG A 111 -15.61 -5.85 4.44
C ARG A 111 -16.10 -5.73 3.00
N LEU A 112 -15.20 -5.76 2.03
CA LEU A 112 -15.53 -5.63 0.60
C LEU A 112 -16.49 -6.75 0.16
N VAL A 113 -16.23 -7.99 0.57
CA VAL A 113 -17.09 -9.15 0.26
C VAL A 113 -18.28 -9.30 1.23
N ARG A 114 -18.53 -8.30 2.09
CA ARG A 114 -19.61 -8.27 3.09
C ARG A 114 -19.64 -9.49 4.02
N ARG A 115 -18.47 -10.07 4.31
CA ARG A 115 -18.33 -11.28 5.15
C ARG A 115 -17.64 -10.91 6.45
N HIS A 116 -18.26 -11.25 7.58
CA HIS A 116 -17.62 -11.37 8.91
C HIS A 116 -16.51 -10.34 9.21
N ALA A 117 -16.71 -9.06 8.86
CA ALA A 117 -15.69 -8.00 8.98
C ALA A 117 -15.43 -7.57 10.43
N ARG A 118 -15.67 -8.46 11.41
CA ARG A 118 -15.31 -8.26 12.80
C ARG A 118 -13.80 -8.38 12.93
N VAL A 119 -13.23 -7.57 13.81
CA VAL A 119 -11.78 -7.54 14.09
C VAL A 119 -11.23 -8.93 14.41
N GLU A 120 -11.99 -9.76 15.15
CA GLU A 120 -11.59 -11.13 15.48
C GLU A 120 -11.27 -11.99 14.24
N HIS A 121 -12.07 -11.91 13.17
CA HIS A 121 -11.85 -12.71 11.96
C HIS A 121 -10.65 -12.19 11.16
N ALA A 122 -10.48 -10.87 11.13
CA ALA A 122 -9.32 -10.27 10.48
C ALA A 122 -8.01 -10.70 11.16
N LEU A 123 -7.99 -10.77 12.49
CA LEU A 123 -6.85 -11.25 13.26
C LEU A 123 -6.54 -12.73 12.97
N TRP A 124 -7.56 -13.60 12.95
CA TRP A 124 -7.37 -15.01 12.62
C TRP A 124 -6.81 -15.22 11.21
N VAL A 125 -7.39 -14.54 10.21
CA VAL A 125 -6.94 -14.66 8.83
C VAL A 125 -5.55 -14.06 8.66
N ALA A 126 -5.24 -12.91 9.28
CA ALA A 126 -3.91 -12.31 9.24
C ALA A 126 -2.85 -13.20 9.89
N ALA A 127 -3.19 -13.91 10.98
CA ALA A 127 -2.30 -14.85 11.65
C ALA A 127 -1.83 -15.99 10.71
N GLY A 128 -2.70 -16.45 9.81
CA GLY A 128 -2.32 -17.42 8.77
C GLY A 128 -1.67 -16.78 7.55
N ALA A 129 -2.25 -15.68 7.06
CA ALA A 129 -1.85 -15.02 5.82
C ALA A 129 -0.41 -14.50 5.83
N VAL A 130 0.15 -14.17 7.01
CA VAL A 130 1.54 -13.71 7.14
C VAL A 130 2.56 -14.75 6.62
N TRP A 131 2.20 -16.04 6.63
CA TRP A 131 3.04 -17.13 6.16
C TRP A 131 2.82 -17.47 4.68
N CYS A 132 1.84 -16.87 4.02
CA CYS A 132 1.63 -17.07 2.59
C CYS A 132 2.77 -16.41 1.79
N GLU A 133 3.21 -17.09 0.73
CA GLU A 133 4.31 -16.64 -0.14
C GLU A 133 4.26 -15.15 -0.52
N PRO A 134 3.13 -14.58 -1.01
CA PRO A 134 3.12 -13.17 -1.42
C PRO A 134 3.35 -12.19 -0.26
N VAL A 135 2.88 -12.55 0.94
CA VAL A 135 3.06 -11.73 2.15
C VAL A 135 4.48 -11.90 2.67
N TRP A 136 4.98 -13.14 2.75
CA TRP A 136 6.37 -13.42 3.10
C TRP A 136 7.34 -12.64 2.23
N THR A 137 7.17 -12.68 0.90
CA THR A 137 8.03 -11.99 -0.06
C THR A 137 7.95 -10.47 0.08
N THR A 138 6.74 -9.91 0.28
CA THR A 138 6.56 -8.47 0.55
C THR A 138 7.37 -8.02 1.77
N LEU A 139 7.25 -8.73 2.90
CA LEU A 139 7.97 -8.37 4.11
C LEU A 139 9.46 -8.73 4.07
N ARG A 140 9.87 -9.75 3.29
CA ARG A 140 11.28 -10.11 3.08
C ARG A 140 12.05 -9.00 2.37
N TYR A 141 11.44 -8.36 1.38
CA TYR A 141 12.04 -7.23 0.67
C TYR A 141 11.73 -5.87 1.33
N GLY A 142 10.75 -5.81 2.24
CA GLY A 142 10.35 -4.57 2.91
C GLY A 142 9.54 -3.65 2.00
N GLN A 143 8.70 -4.25 1.14
CA GLN A 143 7.94 -3.55 0.12
C GLN A 143 6.76 -2.75 0.68
N VAL A 144 6.37 -1.68 -0.04
CA VAL A 144 5.19 -0.86 0.27
C VAL A 144 3.88 -1.44 -0.29
N ASN A 145 3.90 -2.62 -0.91
CA ASN A 145 2.75 -3.16 -1.63
C ASN A 145 1.48 -3.30 -0.77
N LEU A 146 1.61 -3.69 0.51
CA LEU A 146 0.48 -3.77 1.44
C LEU A 146 -0.15 -2.39 1.70
N LEU A 147 0.66 -1.33 1.79
CA LEU A 147 0.15 0.04 1.91
C LEU A 147 -0.70 0.41 0.68
N LEU A 148 -0.18 0.15 -0.52
CA LEU A 148 -0.89 0.43 -1.76
C LEU A 148 -2.22 -0.33 -1.84
N ALA A 149 -2.21 -1.63 -1.49
CA ALA A 149 -3.41 -2.45 -1.49
C ALA A 149 -4.46 -1.96 -0.46
N VAL A 150 -4.02 -1.54 0.74
CA VAL A 150 -4.90 -0.95 1.75
C VAL A 150 -5.52 0.36 1.26
N LEU A 151 -4.75 1.24 0.60
CA LEU A 151 -5.27 2.48 0.03
C LEU A 151 -6.35 2.21 -1.03
N VAL A 152 -6.13 1.23 -1.91
CA VAL A 152 -7.12 0.82 -2.92
C VAL A 152 -8.37 0.24 -2.25
N LEU A 153 -8.21 -0.70 -1.33
CA LEU A 153 -9.35 -1.32 -0.63
C LEU A 153 -10.12 -0.30 0.22
N TRP A 154 -9.44 0.69 0.77
CA TRP A 154 -10.08 1.77 1.51
C TRP A 154 -11.07 2.53 0.64
N ASP A 155 -10.74 2.82 -0.62
CA ASP A 155 -11.66 3.42 -1.59
C ASP A 155 -12.80 2.46 -1.97
N LEU A 156 -12.47 1.22 -2.32
CA LEU A 156 -13.46 0.23 -2.79
C LEU A 156 -14.47 -0.19 -1.72
N THR A 157 -14.15 -0.01 -0.45
CA THR A 157 -15.05 -0.32 0.67
C THR A 157 -15.91 0.88 1.12
N ARG A 158 -15.77 2.05 0.48
CA ARG A 158 -16.63 3.21 0.75
C ARG A 158 -18.04 3.02 0.19
N GLN A 159 -18.99 3.71 0.82
CA GLN A 159 -20.36 3.76 0.31
C GLN A 159 -20.39 4.48 -1.05
N PRO A 160 -21.28 4.07 -1.97
CA PRO A 160 -21.46 4.77 -3.24
C PRO A 160 -21.70 6.27 -3.04
N GLY A 161 -20.93 7.11 -3.74
CA GLY A 161 -21.07 8.57 -3.66
C GLY A 161 -20.24 9.25 -2.57
N HIS A 162 -19.42 8.53 -1.82
CA HIS A 162 -18.48 9.12 -0.87
C HIS A 162 -17.51 10.08 -1.58
N ARG A 163 -17.42 11.32 -1.12
CA ARG A 163 -16.69 12.40 -1.84
C ARG A 163 -15.20 12.19 -2.03
N TRP A 164 -14.57 11.40 -1.17
CA TRP A 164 -13.14 11.11 -1.20
C TRP A 164 -12.80 9.74 -1.81
N ALA A 165 -13.81 8.96 -2.21
CA ALA A 165 -13.55 7.65 -2.78
C ALA A 165 -12.89 7.80 -4.16
N GLY A 166 -11.66 7.32 -4.27
CA GLY A 166 -10.73 7.47 -5.38
C GLY A 166 -9.38 8.05 -4.95
N VAL A 167 -9.31 8.80 -3.85
CA VAL A 167 -8.06 9.44 -3.40
C VAL A 167 -6.99 8.41 -3.07
N GLY A 168 -7.36 7.30 -2.41
CA GLY A 168 -6.43 6.23 -2.08
C GLY A 168 -5.81 5.59 -3.33
N ILE A 169 -6.63 5.29 -4.34
CA ILE A 169 -6.20 4.77 -5.64
C ILE A 169 -5.26 5.76 -6.33
N GLY A 170 -5.60 7.04 -6.38
CA GLY A 170 -4.78 8.07 -7.01
C GLY A 170 -3.42 8.27 -6.33
N VAL A 171 -3.39 8.32 -5.00
CA VAL A 171 -2.16 8.40 -4.22
C VAL A 171 -1.32 7.13 -4.39
N ALA A 172 -1.95 5.95 -4.35
CA ALA A 172 -1.26 4.68 -4.56
C ALA A 172 -0.63 4.60 -5.96
N ALA A 173 -1.35 5.06 -6.99
CA ALA A 173 -0.84 5.17 -8.36
C ALA A 173 0.33 6.15 -8.51
N ALA A 174 0.34 7.24 -7.73
CA ALA A 174 1.43 8.20 -7.71
C ALA A 174 2.66 7.66 -6.97
N ILE A 175 2.49 6.71 -6.04
CA ILE A 175 3.60 6.01 -5.38
C ILE A 175 4.16 4.92 -6.30
N LYS A 176 3.31 4.17 -7.00
CA LYS A 176 3.71 3.11 -7.92
C LYS A 176 2.64 2.99 -8.98
N LEU A 177 2.97 2.86 -10.26
CA LEU A 177 1.96 2.94 -11.33
C LEU A 177 0.90 1.83 -11.32
N THR A 178 1.20 0.64 -10.77
CA THR A 178 0.32 -0.54 -10.82
C THR A 178 -1.14 -0.30 -10.39
N PRO A 179 -1.45 0.43 -9.29
CA PRO A 179 -2.81 0.70 -8.86
C PRO A 179 -3.61 1.60 -9.82
N ALA A 180 -2.99 2.28 -10.79
CA ALA A 180 -3.69 3.05 -11.81
C ALA A 180 -4.69 2.18 -12.61
N LEU A 181 -4.43 0.87 -12.72
CA LEU A 181 -5.34 -0.10 -13.33
C LEU A 181 -6.73 -0.10 -12.66
N PHE A 182 -6.82 0.16 -11.35
CA PHE A 182 -8.12 0.26 -10.68
C PHE A 182 -8.90 1.50 -11.13
N ALA A 183 -8.24 2.65 -11.33
CA ALA A 183 -8.90 3.84 -11.85
C ALA A 183 -9.43 3.60 -13.27
N VAL A 184 -8.63 2.94 -14.13
CA VAL A 184 -9.03 2.55 -15.49
C VAL A 184 -10.20 1.55 -15.46
N PHE A 185 -10.16 0.56 -14.58
CA PHE A 185 -11.24 -0.40 -14.41
C PHE A 185 -12.55 0.26 -13.97
N LEU A 186 -12.50 1.19 -13.01
CA LEU A 186 -13.66 1.94 -12.55
C LEU A 186 -14.23 2.86 -13.64
N LEU A 187 -13.36 3.50 -14.43
CA LEU A 187 -13.75 4.29 -15.58
C LEU A 187 -14.46 3.43 -16.63
N GLY A 188 -13.85 2.32 -17.04
CA GLY A 188 -14.43 1.39 -18.00
C GLY A 188 -15.76 0.81 -17.53
N THR A 189 -15.85 0.45 -16.25
CA THR A 189 -17.11 -0.02 -15.63
C THR A 189 -18.19 1.07 -15.70
N GLY A 190 -17.87 2.31 -15.33
CA GLY A 190 -18.81 3.42 -15.40
C GLY A 190 -19.27 3.70 -16.83
N ILE A 191 -18.37 3.70 -17.81
CA ILE A 191 -18.70 3.90 -19.23
C ILE A 191 -19.60 2.77 -19.73
N ALA A 192 -19.25 1.51 -19.45
CA ALA A 192 -20.03 0.35 -19.86
C ALA A 192 -21.45 0.39 -19.29
N LEU A 193 -21.62 0.70 -18.01
CA LEU A 193 -22.93 0.83 -17.37
C LEU A 193 -23.75 2.00 -17.95
N ALA A 194 -23.08 3.12 -18.30
CA ALA A 194 -23.72 4.27 -18.94
C ALA A 194 -24.23 3.93 -20.35
N VAL A 195 -23.38 3.32 -21.19
CA VAL A 195 -23.71 2.95 -22.57
C VAL A 195 -24.79 1.87 -22.62
N THR A 196 -24.67 0.84 -21.79
CA THR A 196 -25.66 -0.26 -21.75
C THR A 196 -26.94 0.11 -21.01
N LYS A 197 -27.01 1.30 -20.39
CA LYS A 197 -28.11 1.77 -19.52
C LYS A 197 -28.43 0.78 -18.37
N ARG A 198 -27.42 0.04 -17.90
CA ARG A 198 -27.56 -0.95 -16.82
C ARG A 198 -27.07 -0.36 -15.51
N GLY A 199 -28.01 0.05 -14.65
CA GLY A 199 -27.69 0.43 -13.26
C GLY A 199 -26.95 1.77 -13.09
N PRO A 200 -26.51 2.08 -11.85
CA PRO A 200 -25.92 3.37 -11.51
C PRO A 200 -24.46 3.46 -11.99
N TRP A 201 -24.20 4.22 -13.04
CA TRP A 201 -22.86 4.46 -13.60
C TRP A 201 -22.09 5.61 -12.94
N ARG A 202 -22.80 6.65 -12.50
CA ARG A 202 -22.23 7.90 -11.96
C ARG A 202 -21.22 7.69 -10.82
N PRO A 203 -21.46 6.79 -9.83
CA PRO A 203 -20.50 6.58 -8.74
C PRO A 203 -19.14 6.06 -9.23
N TRP A 204 -19.14 5.16 -10.23
CA TRP A 204 -17.92 4.57 -10.78
C TRP A 204 -17.07 5.60 -11.51
N LEU A 205 -17.70 6.41 -12.39
CA LEU A 205 -17.01 7.49 -13.09
C LEU A 205 -16.47 8.52 -12.10
N ARG A 206 -17.25 8.88 -11.08
CA ARG A 206 -16.79 9.81 -10.05
C ARG A 206 -15.56 9.28 -9.30
N HIS A 207 -15.55 8.01 -8.91
CA HIS A 207 -14.38 7.42 -8.25
C HIS A 207 -13.15 7.45 -9.15
N ALA A 208 -13.30 7.12 -10.43
CA ALA A 208 -12.21 7.20 -11.39
C ALA A 208 -11.70 8.64 -11.57
N CYS A 209 -12.59 9.63 -11.66
CA CYS A 209 -12.21 11.04 -11.74
C CYS A 209 -11.48 11.52 -10.47
N VAL A 210 -11.97 11.17 -9.27
CA VAL A 210 -11.30 11.53 -8.02
C VAL A 210 -9.91 10.90 -7.94
N ALA A 211 -9.76 9.65 -8.38
CA ALA A 211 -8.45 8.99 -8.46
C ALA A 211 -7.51 9.71 -9.44
N ALA A 212 -7.99 10.08 -10.63
CA ALA A 212 -7.21 10.82 -11.60
C ALA A 212 -6.78 12.20 -11.05
N CYS A 213 -7.69 12.94 -10.40
CA CYS A 213 -7.37 14.23 -9.79
C CYS A 213 -6.33 14.09 -8.67
N ALA A 214 -6.46 13.09 -7.80
CA ALA A 214 -5.50 12.86 -6.71
C ALA A 214 -4.11 12.46 -7.26
N PHE A 215 -4.08 11.61 -8.28
CA PHE A 215 -2.85 11.22 -8.97
C PHE A 215 -2.15 12.42 -9.63
N VAL A 216 -2.89 13.20 -10.41
CA VAL A 216 -2.37 14.41 -11.07
C VAL A 216 -1.87 15.42 -10.04
N GLY A 217 -2.62 15.64 -8.96
CA GLY A 217 -2.22 16.53 -7.87
C GLY A 217 -0.91 16.08 -7.20
N ALA A 218 -0.76 14.78 -6.91
CA ALA A 218 0.46 14.22 -6.34
C ALA A 218 1.66 14.34 -7.31
N CYS A 219 1.44 14.10 -8.60
CA CYS A 219 2.46 14.27 -9.63
C CYS A 219 2.84 15.72 -9.86
N ALA A 220 1.89 16.65 -9.81
CA ALA A 220 2.13 18.08 -9.90
C ALA A 220 2.93 18.60 -8.69
N LEU A 221 2.60 18.13 -7.48
CA LEU A 221 3.40 18.39 -6.29
C LEU A 221 4.83 17.90 -6.47
N ALA A 222 5.00 16.67 -6.96
CA ALA A 222 6.32 16.13 -7.23
C ALA A 222 7.07 16.93 -8.30
N ALA A 223 6.40 17.38 -9.37
CA ALA A 223 7.00 18.21 -10.40
C ALA A 223 7.39 19.62 -9.92
N ALA A 224 6.66 20.17 -8.96
CA ALA A 224 7.00 21.45 -8.34
C ALA A 224 8.30 21.35 -7.49
N VAL A 225 8.51 20.21 -6.82
CA VAL A 225 9.69 19.98 -5.97
C VAL A 225 10.88 19.40 -6.75
N LEU A 226 10.62 18.50 -7.70
CA LEU A 226 11.60 17.73 -8.46
C LEU A 226 11.36 17.84 -9.98
N PRO A 227 11.39 19.05 -10.58
CA PRO A 227 10.95 19.27 -11.96
C PRO A 227 11.74 18.46 -12.99
N ARG A 228 13.06 18.35 -12.83
CA ARG A 228 13.94 17.62 -13.75
C ARG A 228 13.69 16.12 -13.71
N ASP A 229 13.57 15.56 -12.50
CA ASP A 229 13.29 14.14 -12.32
C ASP A 229 11.87 13.79 -12.76
N SER A 230 10.87 14.64 -12.49
CA SER A 230 9.53 14.45 -13.02
C SER A 230 9.50 14.45 -14.55
N LEU A 231 10.18 15.38 -15.21
CA LEU A 231 10.26 15.37 -16.68
C LEU A 231 10.93 14.08 -17.19
N ARG A 232 12.06 13.69 -16.59
CA ARG A 232 12.80 12.49 -16.98
C ARG A 232 12.00 11.20 -16.78
N PHE A 233 11.23 11.12 -15.68
CA PHE A 233 10.39 9.97 -15.40
C PHE A 233 9.33 9.76 -16.47
N TRP A 234 8.53 10.80 -16.74
CA TRP A 234 7.38 10.72 -17.64
C TRP A 234 7.77 10.64 -19.11
N THR A 235 8.96 11.09 -19.50
CA THR A 235 9.41 11.09 -20.91
C THR A 235 10.31 9.91 -21.27
N ARG A 236 10.99 9.29 -20.30
CA ARG A 236 11.98 8.25 -20.56
C ARG A 236 11.81 7.04 -19.65
N MET A 237 11.98 7.24 -18.33
CA MET A 237 12.13 6.11 -17.40
C MET A 237 10.92 5.18 -17.37
N VAL A 238 9.70 5.72 -17.52
CA VAL A 238 8.48 4.90 -17.51
C VAL A 238 8.38 3.93 -18.70
N PHE A 239 9.13 4.17 -19.78
CA PHE A 239 9.18 3.34 -20.98
C PHE A 239 10.42 2.45 -21.08
N GLU A 240 11.42 2.69 -20.23
CA GLU A 240 12.68 1.93 -20.17
C GLU A 240 12.65 0.83 -19.09
N ALA A 241 11.59 0.78 -18.28
CA ALA A 241 11.42 -0.09 -17.12
C ALA A 241 10.89 -1.49 -17.47
#